data_AF-A0A934ZFN8-F1
#
_entry.id   AF-A0A934ZFN8-F1
#
_cell.length_a   1.000
_cell.length_b   1.000
_cell.length_c   1.000
_cell.angle_alpha   90.00
_cell.angle_beta   90.00
_cell.angle_gamma   90.00
#
_symmetry.space_group_name_H-M   'P 1'
#
loop_
_entity.id
_entity.type
_entity.pdbx_description
1 polymer ?
#
loop_
_entity_poly.entity_id
_entity_poly.type
_entity_poly.pdbx_seq_one_letter_code
_entity_poly.pdbx_strand_id
1 'polypeptide(L)'
;MSSLTQQLAFAGEPSYVSSPTATSVQFLVHTRLLPSGSLACTRVLLDPWAIHDVEFDESSRTKIRAEFERVLRELKVRMVPVSQDYVAARIHEAMAAHALAGKTLTPTAQRALGMIPKPAGTVVHPAKVLSPVADAAERVERSLALHTEPEVNPLLPSKEEIDAVGDYVAKRTSPGAEPEVTIGFVDPTIRALREGIDVACTRATLDRLATQLRDVALVFAATRRPEQALDAVAVADALDAAGEGATPPDQIPFVFGLFYKFALVQREYAKAQGPTK
;
A
#
# COMPACT_ATOMS: atom_id res chain seq x y z
N MET A 1 26.09 -0.04 -14.40
CA MET A 1 24.78 -0.03 -13.73
C MET A 1 25.00 -0.36 -12.26
N SER A 2 24.87 0.61 -11.36
CA SER A 2 24.81 0.34 -9.92
C SER A 2 23.70 -0.69 -9.68
N SER A 3 23.90 -1.69 -8.83
CA SER A 3 22.80 -2.61 -8.54
C SER A 3 21.66 -1.81 -7.88
N LEU A 4 20.40 -2.11 -8.22
CA LEU A 4 19.22 -1.47 -7.60
C LEU A 4 19.28 -1.52 -6.06
N THR A 5 19.90 -2.57 -5.52
CA THR A 5 20.16 -2.74 -4.09
C THR A 5 21.15 -1.69 -3.53
N GLN A 6 22.14 -1.24 -4.31
CA GLN A 6 23.05 -0.16 -3.91
C GLN A 6 22.35 1.20 -3.87
N GLN A 7 21.34 1.42 -4.73
CA GLN A 7 20.56 2.67 -4.72
C GLN A 7 19.65 2.79 -3.50
N LEU A 8 19.25 1.66 -2.91
CA LEU A 8 18.44 1.60 -1.68
C LEU A 8 19.29 1.57 -0.39
N ALA A 9 20.59 1.85 -0.48
CA ALA A 9 21.46 1.87 0.68
C ALA A 9 21.17 3.07 1.59
N PHE A 10 21.30 2.86 2.89
CA PHE A 10 21.20 3.89 3.92
C PHE A 10 22.28 3.67 4.96
N ALA A 11 22.65 4.73 5.68
CA ALA A 11 23.66 4.68 6.72
C ALA A 11 23.07 4.18 8.04
N GLY A 12 23.88 3.47 8.83
CA GLY A 12 23.53 3.06 10.20
C GLY A 12 22.77 1.73 10.29
N GLU A 13 22.10 1.53 11.43
CA GLU A 13 21.33 0.31 11.69
C GLU A 13 20.00 0.33 10.91
N PRO A 14 19.63 -0.74 10.19
CA PRO A 14 18.36 -0.80 9.47
C PRO A 14 17.16 -0.91 10.39
N SER A 15 16.13 -0.14 10.08
CA SER A 15 14.75 -0.49 10.42
C SER A 15 14.13 -1.28 9.26
N TYR A 16 12.91 -1.79 9.44
CA TYR A 16 12.30 -2.68 8.46
C TYR A 16 10.84 -2.36 8.19
N VAL A 17 10.42 -2.53 6.94
CA VAL A 17 9.04 -2.40 6.47
C VAL A 17 8.68 -3.63 5.67
N SER A 18 7.41 -4.04 5.71
CA SER A 18 6.87 -5.07 4.83
C SER A 18 6.00 -4.49 3.73
N SER A 19 5.75 -5.27 2.67
CA SER A 19 4.52 -5.07 1.88
C SER A 19 3.29 -5.39 2.74
N PRO A 20 2.11 -4.84 2.41
CA PRO A 20 0.86 -5.25 3.05
C PRO A 20 0.58 -6.76 2.89
N THR A 21 0.01 -7.39 3.92
CA THR A 21 -0.51 -8.76 3.91
C THR A 21 -1.87 -8.81 3.23
N ALA A 22 -2.38 -10.00 2.88
CA ALA A 22 -3.71 -10.19 2.27
C ALA A 22 -4.88 -9.55 3.06
N THR A 23 -4.72 -9.31 4.36
CA THR A 23 -5.68 -8.58 5.20
C THR A 23 -5.39 -7.08 5.27
N SER A 24 -4.58 -6.60 4.33
CA SER A 24 -4.04 -5.24 4.20
C SER A 24 -3.27 -4.75 5.44
N VAL A 25 -2.72 -5.68 6.23
CA VAL A 25 -1.93 -5.38 7.43
C VAL A 25 -0.47 -5.19 7.05
N GLN A 26 0.21 -4.19 7.60
CA GLN A 26 1.63 -3.91 7.33
C GLN A 26 2.46 -4.02 8.62
N PHE A 27 3.67 -4.59 8.52
CA PHE A 27 4.62 -4.66 9.63
C PHE A 27 5.67 -3.56 9.49
N LEU A 28 5.83 -2.78 10.55
CA LEU A 28 6.93 -1.83 10.73
C LEU A 28 7.77 -2.25 11.93
N VAL A 29 9.09 -2.27 11.76
CA VAL A 29 10.02 -2.58 12.86
C VAL A 29 11.05 -1.47 12.94
N HIS A 30 10.89 -0.59 13.93
CA HIS A 30 11.88 0.43 14.23
C HIS A 30 12.94 -0.18 15.14
N THR A 31 14.19 -0.16 14.70
CA THR A 31 15.32 -0.66 15.51
C THR A 31 16.18 0.51 15.98
N ARG A 32 16.84 0.34 17.12
CA ARG A 32 17.89 1.26 17.60
C ARG A 32 18.98 0.47 18.30
N LEU A 33 20.24 0.71 17.91
CA LEU A 33 21.39 0.10 18.57
C LEU A 33 21.59 0.71 19.96
N LEU A 34 21.63 -0.16 20.98
CA LEU A 34 21.91 0.22 22.36
C LEU A 34 23.42 0.16 22.65
N PRO A 35 23.91 0.87 23.68
CA PRO A 35 25.33 0.82 24.08
C PRO A 35 25.82 -0.60 24.43
N SER A 36 24.93 -1.47 24.88
CA SER A 36 25.16 -2.90 25.13
C SER A 36 25.44 -3.72 23.86
N GLY A 37 25.18 -3.15 22.68
CA GLY A 37 25.22 -3.85 21.39
C GLY A 37 23.95 -4.61 21.03
N SER A 38 22.94 -4.67 21.92
CA SER A 38 21.59 -5.16 21.61
C SER A 38 20.80 -4.14 20.78
N LEU A 39 19.73 -4.61 20.13
CA LEU A 39 18.80 -3.76 19.40
C LEU A 39 17.53 -3.58 20.22
N ALA A 40 17.20 -2.34 20.58
CA ALA A 40 15.85 -2.00 21.01
C ALA A 40 14.95 -2.03 19.76
N CYS A 41 13.90 -2.85 19.79
CA CYS A 41 13.01 -3.04 18.66
C CYS A 41 11.57 -2.70 19.05
N THR A 42 10.98 -1.73 18.35
CA THR A 42 9.54 -1.45 18.41
C THR A 42 8.90 -2.03 17.16
N ARG A 43 8.07 -3.06 17.32
CA ARG A 43 7.29 -3.66 16.24
C ARG A 43 5.91 -3.03 16.27
N VAL A 44 5.46 -2.56 15.11
CA VAL A 44 4.16 -1.94 14.95
C VAL A 44 3.44 -2.69 13.85
N LEU A 45 2.28 -3.23 14.19
CA LEU A 45 1.34 -3.79 13.24
C LEU A 45 0.34 -2.71 12.86
N LEU A 46 0.30 -2.35 11.57
CA LEU A 46 -0.65 -1.41 11.03
C LEU A 46 -1.78 -2.16 10.35
N ASP A 47 -3.02 -1.84 10.69
CA ASP A 47 -4.15 -2.10 9.81
C ASP A 47 -4.33 -0.90 8.85
N PRO A 48 -5.13 -1.00 7.79
CA PRO A 48 -5.33 0.12 6.85
C PRO A 48 -5.85 1.42 7.49
N TRP A 49 -6.35 1.36 8.72
CA TRP A 49 -7.12 2.40 9.37
C TRP A 49 -6.50 2.89 10.70
N ALA A 50 -5.42 2.27 11.18
CA ALA A 50 -4.87 2.47 12.52
C ALA A 50 -3.64 1.59 12.83
N ILE A 51 -2.96 1.96 13.91
CA ILE A 51 -2.13 1.00 14.67
C ILE A 51 -3.04 -0.09 15.26
N HIS A 52 -2.76 -1.34 14.90
CA HIS A 52 -3.44 -2.52 15.43
C HIS A 52 -2.74 -3.05 16.67
N ASP A 53 -1.40 -3.16 16.64
CA ASP A 53 -0.62 -3.69 17.75
C ASP A 53 0.78 -3.07 17.83
N VAL A 54 1.34 -3.04 19.04
CA VAL A 54 2.68 -2.52 19.32
C VAL A 54 3.38 -3.41 20.34
N GLU A 55 4.53 -3.94 19.94
CA GLU A 55 5.42 -4.69 20.81
C GLU A 55 6.77 -3.99 20.95
N PHE A 56 7.37 -4.07 22.13
CA PHE A 56 8.71 -3.57 22.40
C PHE A 56 9.54 -4.65 23.09
N ASP A 57 10.72 -4.93 22.55
CA ASP A 57 11.70 -5.82 23.17
C ASP A 57 13.14 -5.35 22.91
N GLU A 58 14.07 -5.98 23.62
CA GLU A 58 15.47 -5.98 23.23
C GLU A 58 15.81 -7.30 22.52
N SER A 59 16.36 -7.19 21.32
CA SER A 59 16.65 -8.33 20.46
C SER A 59 18.07 -8.27 19.91
N SER A 60 18.50 -9.37 19.29
CA SER A 60 19.76 -9.44 18.55
C SER A 60 19.49 -9.54 17.06
N ARG A 61 20.45 -9.12 16.22
CA ARG A 61 20.32 -9.22 14.75
C ARG A 61 19.98 -10.64 14.29
N THR A 62 20.55 -11.66 14.95
CA THR A 62 20.27 -13.07 14.65
C THR A 62 18.82 -13.43 14.98
N LYS A 63 18.29 -12.99 16.13
CA LYS A 63 16.89 -13.23 16.51
C LYS A 63 15.92 -12.55 15.56
N ILE A 64 16.17 -11.28 15.21
CA ILE A 64 15.34 -10.53 14.25
C ILE A 64 15.31 -11.22 12.89
N ARG A 65 16.46 -11.67 12.38
CA ARG A 65 16.52 -12.43 11.12
C ARG A 65 15.71 -13.72 11.19
N ALA A 66 15.83 -14.48 12.28
CA ALA A 66 15.06 -15.71 12.47
C ALA A 66 13.55 -15.44 12.55
N GLU A 67 13.16 -14.35 13.19
CA GLU A 67 11.78 -13.88 13.26
C GLU A 67 11.24 -13.53 11.86
N PHE A 68 11.99 -12.79 11.06
CA PHE A 68 11.58 -12.41 9.70
C PHE A 68 11.46 -13.62 8.77
N GLU A 69 12.35 -14.60 8.91
CA GLU A 69 12.23 -15.89 8.21
C GLU A 69 10.96 -16.65 8.63
N ARG A 70 10.58 -16.58 9.90
CA ARG A 70 9.31 -17.15 10.38
C ARG A 70 8.11 -16.43 9.78
N VAL A 71 8.08 -15.09 9.84
CA VAL A 71 7.04 -14.25 9.24
C VAL A 71 6.88 -14.53 7.74
N LEU A 72 7.99 -14.66 7.01
CA LEU A 72 7.97 -15.04 5.60
C LEU A 72 7.33 -16.42 5.38
N ARG A 73 7.68 -17.42 6.19
CA ARG A 73 7.11 -18.76 6.03
C ARG A 73 5.62 -18.81 6.34
N GLU A 74 5.19 -18.15 7.41
CA GLU A 74 3.81 -18.22 7.92
C GLU A 74 2.87 -17.27 7.18
N LEU A 75 3.28 -16.02 6.99
CA LEU A 75 2.42 -14.95 6.45
C LEU A 75 2.73 -14.62 4.99
N LYS A 76 3.80 -15.20 4.41
CA LYS A 76 4.26 -14.92 3.04
C LYS A 76 4.65 -13.46 2.82
N VAL A 77 5.06 -12.79 3.90
CA VAL A 77 5.41 -11.37 3.91
C VAL A 77 6.92 -11.21 4.10
N ARG A 78 7.54 -10.38 3.28
CA ARG A 78 8.98 -10.09 3.36
C ARG A 78 9.20 -8.77 4.09
N MET A 79 10.09 -8.79 5.06
CA MET A 79 10.63 -7.60 5.70
C MET A 79 11.81 -7.09 4.88
N VAL A 80 11.80 -5.80 4.54
CA VAL A 80 12.84 -5.15 3.76
C VAL A 80 13.54 -4.10 4.62
N PRO A 81 14.88 -4.10 4.65
CA PRO A 81 15.64 -3.11 5.39
C PRO A 81 15.51 -1.72 4.75
N VAL A 82 15.28 -0.70 5.57
CA VAL A 82 15.11 0.72 5.21
C VAL A 82 15.72 1.62 6.30
N SER A 83 15.81 2.93 6.03
CA SER A 83 16.32 3.89 7.02
C SER A 83 15.42 3.96 8.26
N GLN A 84 16.05 4.24 9.41
CA GLN A 84 15.33 4.44 10.67
C GLN A 84 14.35 5.61 10.59
N ASP A 85 14.75 6.70 9.92
CA ASP A 85 13.93 7.90 9.75
C ASP A 85 12.65 7.61 8.97
N TYR A 86 12.72 6.78 7.93
CA TYR A 86 11.52 6.40 7.16
C TYR A 86 10.52 5.65 8.02
N VAL A 87 10.98 4.62 8.75
CA VAL A 87 10.08 3.85 9.62
C VAL A 87 9.56 4.70 10.78
N ALA A 88 10.38 5.59 11.34
CA ALA A 88 9.93 6.53 12.36
C ALA A 88 8.84 7.46 11.82
N ALA A 89 9.03 8.08 10.64
CA ALA A 89 8.02 8.91 10.00
C ALA A 89 6.70 8.17 9.82
N ARG A 90 6.74 6.96 9.24
CA ARG A 90 5.57 6.09 9.04
C ARG A 90 4.83 5.77 10.34
N ILE A 91 5.57 5.51 11.42
CA ILE A 91 4.97 5.27 12.74
C ILE A 91 4.31 6.55 13.29
N HIS A 92 4.95 7.71 13.17
CA HIS A 92 4.38 8.99 13.59
C HIS A 92 3.11 9.37 12.79
N GLU A 93 3.11 9.10 11.49
CA GLU A 93 1.92 9.24 10.63
C GLU A 93 0.79 8.31 11.10
N ALA A 94 1.10 7.04 11.36
CA ALA A 94 0.14 6.06 11.86
C ALA A 94 -0.42 6.45 13.24
N MET A 95 0.40 7.01 14.13
CA MET A 95 -0.05 7.55 15.41
C MET A 95 -1.03 8.72 15.23
N ALA A 96 -0.74 9.63 14.31
CA ALA A 96 -1.63 10.76 14.00
C ALA A 96 -2.97 10.27 13.41
N ALA A 97 -2.93 9.31 12.47
CA ALA A 97 -4.13 8.72 11.90
C ALA A 97 -4.96 7.95 12.94
N HIS A 98 -4.31 7.17 13.82
CA HIS A 98 -4.98 6.44 14.89
C HIS A 98 -5.68 7.39 15.87
N ALA A 99 -5.05 8.51 16.22
CA ALA A 99 -5.65 9.55 17.05
C ALA A 99 -6.81 10.28 16.36
N LEU A 100 -6.66 10.60 15.07
CA LEU A 100 -7.73 11.24 14.27
C LEU A 100 -8.97 10.34 14.16
N ALA A 101 -8.78 9.03 14.10
CA ALA A 101 -9.84 8.04 14.14
C ALA A 101 -10.51 7.89 15.54
N GLY A 102 -10.10 8.68 16.54
CA GLY A 102 -10.64 8.63 17.90
C GLY A 102 -10.27 7.36 18.68
N LYS A 103 -9.30 6.58 18.20
CA LYS A 103 -8.83 5.37 18.87
C LYS A 103 -7.76 5.69 19.90
N THR A 104 -7.71 4.91 20.98
CA THR A 104 -6.74 5.07 22.06
C THR A 104 -5.76 3.91 22.09
N LEU A 105 -4.49 4.24 22.31
CA LEU A 105 -3.42 3.26 22.50
C LEU A 105 -3.36 2.82 23.97
N THR A 106 -2.91 1.59 24.20
CA THR A 106 -2.61 1.14 25.57
C THR A 106 -1.44 1.96 26.15
N PRO A 107 -1.35 2.13 27.48
CA PRO A 107 -0.25 2.87 28.10
C PRO A 107 1.14 2.31 27.73
N THR A 108 1.24 0.99 27.56
CA THR A 108 2.47 0.31 27.13
C THR A 108 2.83 0.67 25.70
N ALA A 109 1.88 0.59 24.77
CA ALA A 109 2.07 0.97 23.37
C ALA A 109 2.45 2.45 23.26
N GLN A 110 1.75 3.33 23.98
CA GLN A 110 2.04 4.76 23.98
C GLN A 110 3.47 5.06 24.48
N ARG A 111 3.93 4.36 25.53
CA ARG A 111 5.30 4.50 26.03
C ARG A 111 6.34 4.00 25.02
N ALA A 112 6.09 2.84 24.41
CA ALA A 112 6.97 2.25 23.39
C ALA A 112 7.14 3.17 22.18
N LEU A 113 6.03 3.69 21.65
CA LEU A 113 6.02 4.60 20.51
C LEU A 113 6.60 5.97 20.88
N GLY A 114 6.38 6.46 22.10
CA GLY A 114 6.95 7.72 22.59
C GLY A 114 8.47 7.75 22.69
N MET A 115 9.14 6.58 22.64
CA MET A 115 10.60 6.49 22.58
C MET A 115 11.16 6.66 21.16
N ILE A 116 10.32 6.63 20.13
CA ILE A 116 10.74 6.74 18.73
C ILE A 116 10.87 8.22 18.38
N PRO A 117 12.09 8.71 18.09
CA PRO A 117 12.28 10.13 17.78
C PRO A 117 11.54 10.49 16.49
N LYS A 118 10.91 11.66 16.48
CA LYS A 118 10.34 12.20 15.24
C LYS A 118 11.50 12.64 14.33
N PRO A 119 11.56 12.16 13.08
CA PRO A 119 12.62 12.56 12.17
C PRO A 119 12.57 14.07 11.88
N ALA A 120 13.74 14.65 11.64
CA ALA A 120 13.85 16.08 11.32
C ALA A 120 13.51 16.33 9.84
N GLY A 121 12.52 17.19 9.59
CA GLY A 121 12.11 17.56 8.24
C GLY A 121 11.24 16.52 7.53
N THR A 122 11.06 16.69 6.22
CA THR A 122 10.27 15.79 5.39
C THR A 122 11.07 14.55 5.04
N VAL A 123 10.55 13.38 5.36
CA VAL A 123 11.19 12.10 5.01
C VAL A 123 10.68 11.63 3.65
N VAL A 124 11.60 11.44 2.71
CA VAL A 124 11.28 10.93 1.37
C VAL A 124 11.20 9.41 1.40
N HIS A 125 10.22 8.84 0.69
CA HIS A 125 10.10 7.39 0.56
C HIS A 125 11.36 6.77 -0.08
N PRO A 126 12.00 5.73 0.48
CA PRO A 126 13.26 5.17 -0.03
C PRO A 126 13.23 4.78 -1.52
N ALA A 127 12.13 4.18 -1.98
CA ALA A 127 11.94 3.83 -3.40
C ALA A 127 11.93 5.02 -4.38
N LYS A 128 11.80 6.27 -3.92
CA LYS A 128 11.87 7.46 -4.79
C LYS A 128 13.25 7.63 -5.45
N VAL A 129 14.30 6.97 -4.95
CA VAL A 129 15.61 6.92 -5.64
C VAL A 129 15.54 6.25 -7.03
N LEU A 130 14.48 5.48 -7.28
CA LEU A 130 14.22 4.83 -8.57
C LEU A 130 13.42 5.73 -9.53
N SER A 131 12.94 6.88 -9.04
CA SER A 131 12.20 7.87 -9.80
C SER A 131 13.13 9.02 -10.26
N PRO A 132 12.91 9.60 -11.45
CA PRO A 132 11.94 9.19 -12.46
C PRO A 132 12.37 7.89 -13.16
N VAL A 133 11.39 7.07 -13.50
CA VAL A 133 11.61 5.79 -14.20
C VAL A 133 11.68 6.03 -15.72
N ALA A 134 12.62 5.38 -16.41
CA ALA A 134 12.66 5.37 -17.87
C ALA A 134 11.43 4.64 -18.45
N ASP A 135 10.87 5.18 -19.53
CA ASP A 135 9.68 4.64 -20.21
C ASP A 135 8.44 4.55 -19.27
N ALA A 136 8.30 5.51 -18.35
CA ALA A 136 7.26 5.49 -17.32
C ALA A 136 5.84 5.30 -17.88
N ALA A 137 5.50 5.96 -19.00
CA ALA A 137 4.19 5.81 -19.62
C ALA A 137 3.91 4.36 -20.07
N GLU A 138 4.86 3.71 -20.75
CA GLU A 138 4.73 2.31 -21.19
C GLU A 138 4.63 1.35 -19.99
N ARG A 139 5.37 1.64 -18.90
CA ARG A 139 5.30 0.87 -17.66
C ARG A 139 3.94 1.00 -16.97
N VAL A 140 3.35 2.20 -16.98
CA VAL A 140 2.00 2.44 -16.46
C VAL A 140 0.97 1.71 -17.31
N GLU A 141 1.09 1.70 -18.64
CA GLU A 141 0.17 0.98 -19.52
C GLU A 141 0.13 -0.53 -19.24
N ARG A 142 1.29 -1.16 -18.99
CA ARG A 142 1.36 -2.60 -18.65
C ARG A 142 1.10 -2.92 -17.18
N SER A 143 0.81 -1.91 -16.35
CA SER A 143 0.70 -2.06 -14.88
C SER A 143 -0.38 -3.03 -14.41
N LEU A 144 -1.35 -3.38 -15.28
CA LEU A 144 -2.32 -4.43 -15.01
C LEU A 144 -1.64 -5.79 -14.72
N ALA A 145 -0.42 -6.04 -15.20
CA ALA A 145 0.30 -7.28 -14.90
C ALA A 145 0.78 -7.36 -13.44
N LEU A 146 1.02 -6.22 -12.77
CA LEU A 146 1.43 -6.18 -11.36
C LEU A 146 0.42 -6.86 -10.45
N HIS A 147 -0.86 -6.83 -10.83
CA HIS A 147 -1.95 -7.51 -10.15
C HIS A 147 -1.82 -9.04 -10.12
N THR A 148 -0.86 -9.65 -10.81
CA THR A 148 -0.57 -11.08 -10.68
C THR A 148 0.51 -11.37 -9.64
N GLU A 149 1.25 -10.35 -9.20
CA GLU A 149 2.33 -10.48 -8.24
C GLU A 149 1.77 -10.72 -6.83
N PRO A 150 2.33 -11.66 -6.06
CA PRO A 150 1.83 -12.01 -4.74
C PRO A 150 1.97 -10.87 -3.72
N GLU A 151 2.94 -9.96 -3.91
CA GLU A 151 3.10 -8.77 -3.07
C GLU A 151 2.07 -7.67 -3.34
N VAL A 152 1.43 -7.69 -4.51
CA VAL A 152 0.46 -6.67 -4.96
C VAL A 152 -0.97 -7.14 -4.74
N ASN A 153 -1.23 -8.46 -4.88
CA ASN A 153 -2.54 -9.06 -4.62
C ASN A 153 -3.24 -8.61 -3.32
N PRO A 154 -2.50 -8.38 -2.22
CA PRO A 154 -3.07 -7.89 -0.98
C PRO A 154 -3.57 -6.45 -0.96
N LEU A 155 -3.18 -5.65 -1.95
CA LEU A 155 -3.66 -4.30 -2.09
C LEU A 155 -5.13 -4.36 -2.48
N LEU A 156 -5.98 -3.78 -1.63
CA LEU A 156 -7.42 -3.70 -1.82
C LEU A 156 -7.85 -2.25 -1.63
N PRO A 157 -8.90 -1.80 -2.34
CA PRO A 157 -9.58 -0.58 -1.95
C PRO A 157 -10.21 -0.76 -0.56
N SER A 158 -10.42 0.35 0.14
CA SER A 158 -11.16 0.33 1.40
C SER A 158 -12.61 -0.07 1.18
N LYS A 159 -13.28 -0.54 2.23
CA LYS A 159 -14.73 -0.84 2.16
C LYS A 159 -15.53 0.38 1.69
N GLU A 160 -15.17 1.57 2.17
CA GLU A 160 -15.83 2.83 1.81
C GLU A 160 -15.66 3.16 0.31
N GLU A 161 -14.45 2.97 -0.22
CA GLU A 161 -14.15 3.16 -1.65
C GLU A 161 -14.95 2.16 -2.51
N ILE A 162 -14.99 0.91 -2.07
CA ILE A 162 -15.78 -0.15 -2.70
C ILE A 162 -17.27 0.18 -2.71
N ASP A 163 -17.83 0.54 -1.55
CA ASP A 163 -19.25 0.82 -1.40
C ASP A 163 -19.63 2.05 -2.24
N ALA A 164 -18.77 3.08 -2.27
CA ALA A 164 -18.97 4.26 -3.11
C ALA A 164 -19.02 3.93 -4.61
N VAL A 165 -18.09 3.11 -5.11
CA VAL A 165 -18.10 2.65 -6.52
C VAL A 165 -19.33 1.77 -6.79
N GLY A 166 -19.64 0.85 -5.88
CA GLY A 166 -20.81 -0.05 -6.01
C GLY A 166 -22.12 0.71 -6.09
N ASP A 167 -22.34 1.67 -5.19
CA ASP A 167 -23.51 2.55 -5.19
C ASP A 167 -23.59 3.40 -6.46
N TYR A 168 -22.45 3.86 -6.97
CA TYR A 168 -22.38 4.64 -8.21
C TYR A 168 -22.82 3.81 -9.42
N VAL A 169 -22.29 2.59 -9.54
CA VAL A 169 -22.66 1.64 -10.60
C VAL A 169 -24.13 1.28 -10.49
N ALA A 170 -24.61 0.89 -9.29
CA ALA A 170 -25.99 0.49 -9.07
C ALA A 170 -26.99 1.59 -9.47
N LYS A 171 -26.71 2.86 -9.15
CA LYS A 171 -27.57 4.00 -9.53
C LYS A 171 -27.69 4.19 -11.05
N ARG A 172 -26.64 3.87 -11.82
CA ARG A 172 -26.58 4.05 -13.27
C ARG A 172 -27.03 2.83 -14.08
N THR A 173 -26.99 1.64 -13.49
CA THR A 173 -27.34 0.38 -14.18
C THR A 173 -28.69 -0.20 -13.74
N SER A 174 -29.40 0.44 -12.82
CA SER A 174 -30.72 -0.02 -12.33
C SER A 174 -31.82 0.07 -13.41
N PRO A 175 -32.81 -0.83 -13.41
CA PRO A 175 -33.94 -0.77 -14.33
C PRO A 175 -34.73 0.53 -14.13
N GLY A 176 -34.76 1.39 -15.15
CA GLY A 176 -35.39 2.72 -15.09
C GLY A 176 -34.42 3.90 -15.07
N ALA A 177 -33.11 3.67 -15.05
CA ALA A 177 -32.13 4.70 -15.38
C ALA A 177 -32.35 5.14 -16.85
N GLU A 178 -32.38 6.45 -17.10
CA GLU A 178 -32.50 6.97 -18.47
C GLU A 178 -31.37 6.39 -19.33
N PRO A 179 -31.68 5.78 -20.49
CA PRO A 179 -30.64 5.23 -21.35
C PRO A 179 -29.79 6.38 -21.85
N GLU A 180 -28.59 6.49 -21.30
CA GLU A 180 -27.60 7.42 -21.80
C GLU A 180 -27.22 6.98 -23.21
N VAL A 181 -27.58 7.78 -24.21
CA VAL A 181 -27.34 7.49 -25.62
C VAL A 181 -25.83 7.42 -25.85
N THR A 182 -25.28 6.22 -25.76
CA THR A 182 -23.84 6.00 -25.87
C THR A 182 -23.54 5.58 -27.30
N ILE A 183 -22.83 6.42 -28.04
CA ILE A 183 -22.29 6.09 -29.36
C ILE A 183 -21.05 5.22 -29.13
N GLY A 184 -21.22 3.89 -29.13
CA GLY A 184 -20.13 2.93 -29.03
C GLY A 184 -20.47 1.68 -28.21
N PHE A 185 -19.85 0.55 -28.56
CA PHE A 185 -19.96 -0.77 -27.89
C PHE A 185 -19.23 -0.82 -26.53
N VAL A 186 -19.37 0.19 -25.68
CA VAL A 186 -18.81 0.13 -24.32
C VAL A 186 -19.89 -0.39 -23.39
N ASP A 187 -19.61 -1.52 -22.72
CA ASP A 187 -20.48 -2.08 -21.69
C ASP A 187 -20.83 -0.99 -20.67
N PRO A 188 -22.13 -0.64 -20.50
CA PRO A 188 -22.55 0.45 -19.63
C PRO A 188 -22.12 0.24 -18.16
N THR A 189 -21.95 -1.02 -17.73
CA THR A 189 -21.41 -1.34 -16.42
C THR A 189 -19.92 -0.99 -16.31
N ILE A 190 -19.12 -1.22 -17.35
CA ILE A 190 -17.69 -0.85 -17.36
C ILE A 190 -17.53 0.66 -17.37
N ARG A 191 -18.38 1.37 -18.12
CA ARG A 191 -18.39 2.83 -18.11
C ARG A 191 -18.74 3.38 -16.73
N ALA A 192 -19.83 2.91 -16.13
CA ALA A 192 -20.24 3.33 -14.79
C ALA A 192 -19.18 3.00 -13.72
N LEU A 193 -18.46 1.89 -13.88
CA LEU A 193 -17.34 1.53 -13.02
C LEU A 193 -16.21 2.56 -13.10
N ARG A 194 -15.80 2.95 -14.31
CA ARG A 194 -14.76 3.96 -14.52
C ARG A 194 -15.12 5.30 -13.89
N GLU A 195 -16.31 5.80 -14.19
CA GLU A 195 -16.82 7.03 -13.60
C GLU A 195 -16.93 6.95 -12.07
N GLY A 196 -17.31 5.78 -11.52
CA GLY A 196 -17.36 5.55 -10.09
C GLY A 196 -15.97 5.59 -9.43
N ILE A 197 -14.95 5.04 -10.10
CA ILE A 197 -13.55 5.08 -9.63
C ILE A 197 -13.07 6.53 -9.48
N ASP A 198 -13.31 7.37 -10.48
CA ASP A 198 -12.89 8.78 -10.43
C ASP A 198 -13.53 9.54 -9.27
N VAL A 199 -14.76 9.19 -8.90
CA VAL A 199 -15.47 9.79 -7.76
C VAL A 199 -14.97 9.23 -6.43
N ALA A 200 -14.67 7.93 -6.35
CA ALA A 200 -14.26 7.27 -5.11
C ALA A 200 -12.78 7.48 -4.77
N CYS A 201 -11.90 7.62 -5.77
CA CYS A 201 -10.47 7.79 -5.58
C CYS A 201 -10.12 9.22 -5.17
N THR A 202 -10.14 9.48 -3.86
CA THR A 202 -9.68 10.75 -3.28
C THR A 202 -8.16 10.89 -3.34
N ARG A 203 -7.65 12.11 -3.09
CA ARG A 203 -6.20 12.34 -2.90
C ARG A 203 -5.58 11.40 -1.86
N ALA A 204 -6.26 11.21 -0.73
CA ALA A 204 -5.80 10.32 0.33
C ALA A 204 -5.72 8.86 -0.13
N THR A 205 -6.68 8.40 -0.95
CA THR A 205 -6.65 7.07 -1.58
C THR A 205 -5.42 6.91 -2.47
N LEU A 206 -5.16 7.90 -3.33
CA LEU A 206 -4.03 7.87 -4.26
C LEU A 206 -2.69 7.90 -3.53
N ASP A 207 -2.53 8.78 -2.52
CA ASP A 207 -1.30 8.87 -1.71
C ASP A 207 -1.03 7.55 -0.95
N ARG A 208 -2.09 6.92 -0.40
CA ARG A 208 -2.00 5.62 0.26
C ARG A 208 -1.53 4.53 -0.72
N LEU A 209 -2.18 4.41 -1.88
CA LEU A 209 -1.84 3.41 -2.90
C LEU A 209 -0.41 3.63 -3.44
N ALA A 210 -0.02 4.89 -3.68
CA ALA A 210 1.32 5.23 -4.14
C ALA A 210 2.38 4.82 -3.11
N THR A 211 2.12 5.05 -1.82
CA THR A 211 3.03 4.60 -0.76
C THR A 211 3.12 3.08 -0.68
N GLN A 212 1.98 2.38 -0.71
CA GLN A 212 1.96 0.91 -0.68
C GLN A 212 2.69 0.29 -1.88
N LEU A 213 2.52 0.85 -3.08
CA LEU A 213 3.26 0.41 -4.27
C LEU A 213 4.76 0.66 -4.16
N ARG A 214 5.18 1.76 -3.55
CA ARG A 214 6.59 2.03 -3.30
C ARG A 214 7.17 1.08 -2.24
N ASP A 215 6.44 0.75 -1.19
CA ASP A 215 6.85 -0.29 -0.23
C ASP A 215 6.99 -1.66 -0.92
N VAL A 216 6.07 -2.01 -1.83
CA VAL A 216 6.16 -3.22 -2.67
C VAL A 216 7.37 -3.17 -3.60
N ALA A 217 7.69 -2.01 -4.19
CA ALA A 217 8.88 -1.84 -5.02
C ALA A 217 10.18 -2.14 -4.24
N LEU A 218 10.24 -1.80 -2.95
CA LEU A 218 11.35 -2.18 -2.08
C LEU A 218 11.47 -3.71 -1.95
N VAL A 219 10.36 -4.43 -1.84
CA VAL A 219 10.34 -5.90 -1.80
C VAL A 219 10.82 -6.48 -3.13
N PHE A 220 10.36 -5.96 -4.26
CA PHE A 220 10.82 -6.37 -5.59
C PHE A 220 12.33 -6.15 -5.76
N ALA A 221 12.83 -4.98 -5.38
CA ALA A 221 14.26 -4.68 -5.43
C ALA A 221 15.08 -5.62 -4.53
N ALA A 222 14.62 -5.88 -3.29
CA ALA A 222 15.28 -6.80 -2.36
C ALA A 222 15.26 -8.26 -2.85
N THR A 223 14.27 -8.64 -3.66
CA THR A 223 14.13 -9.98 -4.24
C THR A 223 14.69 -10.10 -5.66
N ARG A 224 15.50 -9.13 -6.10
CA ARG A 224 16.15 -9.11 -7.42
C ARG A 224 15.15 -9.13 -8.59
N ARG A 225 14.01 -8.46 -8.43
CA ARG A 225 12.98 -8.21 -9.46
C ARG A 225 13.00 -6.73 -9.87
N PRO A 226 14.04 -6.28 -10.60
CA PRO A 226 14.24 -4.87 -10.92
C PRO A 226 13.12 -4.27 -11.77
N GLU A 227 12.63 -5.01 -12.78
CA GLU A 227 11.58 -4.52 -13.68
C GLU A 227 10.26 -4.29 -12.96
N GLN A 228 9.85 -5.22 -12.09
CA GLN A 228 8.65 -5.06 -11.27
C GLN A 228 8.78 -3.90 -10.28
N ALA A 229 9.98 -3.67 -9.72
CA ALA A 229 10.23 -2.52 -8.86
C ALA A 229 10.04 -1.19 -9.61
N LEU A 230 10.58 -1.10 -10.83
CA LEU A 230 10.42 0.07 -11.69
C LEU A 230 8.97 0.27 -12.14
N ASP A 231 8.26 -0.81 -12.47
CA ASP A 231 6.84 -0.75 -12.83
C ASP A 231 5.99 -0.25 -11.65
N ALA A 232 6.23 -0.75 -10.44
CA ALA A 232 5.53 -0.29 -9.24
C ALA A 232 5.81 1.19 -8.91
N VAL A 233 7.06 1.66 -9.08
CA VAL A 233 7.40 3.08 -8.88
C VAL A 233 6.78 3.97 -9.95
N ALA A 234 6.78 3.55 -11.22
CA ALA A 234 6.15 4.29 -12.31
C ALA A 234 4.64 4.50 -12.05
N VAL A 235 3.95 3.45 -11.59
CA VAL A 235 2.53 3.56 -11.20
C VAL A 235 2.37 4.48 -9.99
N ALA A 236 3.21 4.36 -8.97
CA ALA A 236 3.14 5.24 -7.81
C ALA A 236 3.33 6.72 -8.16
N ASP A 237 4.22 7.03 -9.11
CA ASP A 237 4.41 8.40 -9.59
C ASP A 237 3.22 8.87 -10.45
N ALA A 238 2.60 7.98 -11.24
CA ALA A 238 1.35 8.30 -11.94
C ALA A 238 0.18 8.58 -10.96
N LEU A 239 0.12 7.88 -9.83
CA LEU A 239 -0.86 8.15 -8.77
C LEU A 239 -0.63 9.51 -8.09
N ASP A 240 0.62 9.88 -7.80
CA ASP A 240 0.95 11.21 -7.28
C ASP A 240 0.44 12.30 -8.25
N ALA A 241 0.72 12.14 -9.56
CA ALA A 241 0.30 13.07 -10.60
C ALA A 241 -1.23 13.11 -10.79
N ALA A 242 -1.91 11.97 -10.69
CA ALA A 242 -3.37 11.91 -10.70
C ALA A 242 -3.97 12.67 -9.51
N GLY A 243 -3.35 12.57 -8.34
CA GLY A 243 -3.74 13.35 -7.16
C GLY A 243 -3.53 14.86 -7.32
N GLU A 244 -2.72 15.31 -8.29
CA GLU A 244 -2.54 16.72 -8.65
C GLU A 244 -3.50 17.16 -9.77
N GLY A 245 -4.35 16.26 -10.26
CA GLY A 245 -5.31 16.51 -11.32
C GLY A 245 -4.76 16.34 -12.74
N ALA A 246 -3.56 15.78 -12.91
CA ALA A 246 -2.95 15.61 -14.23
C ALA A 246 -3.58 14.48 -15.06
N THR A 247 -4.11 13.44 -14.41
CA THR A 247 -4.71 12.27 -15.08
C THR A 247 -5.84 11.71 -14.20
N PRO A 248 -7.01 11.37 -14.77
CA PRO A 248 -8.07 10.70 -14.01
C PRO A 248 -7.61 9.34 -13.47
N PRO A 249 -7.94 8.98 -12.22
CA PRO A 249 -7.59 7.69 -11.64
C PRO A 249 -8.03 6.48 -12.46
N ASP A 250 -9.20 6.52 -13.12
CA ASP A 250 -9.70 5.41 -13.94
C ASP A 250 -8.81 5.10 -15.16
N GLN A 251 -8.05 6.08 -15.64
CA GLN A 251 -7.16 5.93 -16.79
C GLN A 251 -5.86 5.21 -16.42
N ILE A 252 -5.54 5.06 -15.13
CA ILE A 252 -4.39 4.28 -14.68
C ILE A 252 -4.80 2.79 -14.67
N PRO A 253 -4.22 1.92 -15.54
CA PRO A 253 -4.68 0.53 -15.66
C PRO A 253 -4.60 -0.26 -14.35
N PHE A 254 -3.62 0.06 -13.51
CA PHE A 254 -3.50 -0.50 -12.16
C PHE A 254 -4.73 -0.21 -11.29
N VAL A 255 -5.20 1.04 -11.25
CA VAL A 255 -6.34 1.46 -10.43
C VAL A 255 -7.62 0.82 -10.96
N PHE A 256 -7.83 0.88 -12.27
CA PHE A 256 -8.97 0.20 -12.89
C PHE A 256 -8.98 -1.29 -12.56
N GLY A 257 -7.85 -1.98 -12.71
CA GLY A 257 -7.71 -3.40 -12.40
C GLY A 257 -8.02 -3.74 -10.93
N LEU A 258 -7.64 -2.86 -10.00
CA LEU A 258 -7.87 -3.01 -8.57
C LEU A 258 -9.38 -3.08 -8.26
N PHE A 259 -10.15 -2.12 -8.76
CA PHE A 259 -11.61 -2.08 -8.55
C PHE A 259 -12.35 -3.13 -9.39
N TYR A 260 -11.89 -3.39 -10.61
CA TYR A 260 -12.50 -4.39 -11.49
C TYR A 260 -12.45 -5.81 -10.89
N LYS A 261 -11.30 -6.21 -10.32
CA LYS A 261 -11.17 -7.48 -9.58
C LYS A 261 -12.22 -7.59 -8.47
N PHE A 262 -12.42 -6.52 -7.72
CA PHE A 262 -13.38 -6.53 -6.62
C PHE A 262 -14.82 -6.63 -7.12
N ALA A 263 -15.17 -5.90 -8.19
CA ALA A 263 -16.47 -5.99 -8.82
C ALA A 263 -16.79 -7.42 -9.31
N LEU A 264 -15.79 -8.13 -9.86
CA LEU A 264 -15.92 -9.54 -10.24
C LEU A 264 -16.19 -10.44 -9.02
N VAL A 265 -15.44 -10.25 -7.93
CA VAL A 265 -15.62 -11.02 -6.69
C VAL A 265 -17.03 -10.80 -6.11
N GLN A 266 -17.49 -9.56 -6.00
CA GLN A 266 -18.85 -9.26 -5.51
C GLN A 266 -19.93 -9.91 -6.37
N ARG A 267 -19.78 -9.89 -7.69
CA ARG A 267 -20.74 -10.53 -8.61
C ARG A 267 -20.82 -12.04 -8.37
N GLU A 268 -19.70 -12.71 -8.15
CA GLU A 268 -19.68 -14.15 -7.86
C GLU A 268 -20.25 -14.46 -6.46
N TYR A 269 -19.96 -13.63 -5.44
CA TYR A 269 -20.59 -13.75 -4.12
C TYR A 269 -22.11 -13.57 -4.16
N ALA A 270 -22.61 -12.58 -4.91
CA ALA A 270 -24.05 -12.34 -5.07
C ALA A 270 -24.76 -13.49 -5.79
N LYS A 271 -24.12 -14.10 -6.81
CA LYS A 271 -24.64 -15.32 -7.47
C LYS A 271 -24.69 -16.51 -6.52
N ALA A 272 -23.68 -16.66 -5.66
CA ALA A 272 -23.59 -17.77 -4.70
C ALA A 272 -24.60 -17.66 -3.54
N GLN A 273 -25.01 -16.43 -3.17
CA GLN A 273 -25.98 -16.20 -2.09
C GLN A 273 -27.44 -16.42 -2.52
N GLY A 274 -27.72 -16.54 -3.83
CA GLY A 274 -29.07 -16.69 -4.36
C GLY A 274 -29.96 -15.46 -4.11
N PRO A 275 -31.11 -15.32 -4.78
CA PRO A 275 -32.02 -14.23 -4.49
C PRO A 275 -32.57 -14.38 -3.07
N THR A 276 -32.24 -13.44 -2.19
CA THR A 276 -32.94 -13.25 -0.92
C THR A 276 -34.40 -12.97 -1.23
N LYS A 277 -35.27 -13.92 -0.85
CA LYS A 277 -36.73 -13.78 -0.94
C LYS A 277 -37.26 -12.78 0.07
#